data_AF-A0A3S3JF81-F1
#
_entry.id   AF-A0A3S3JF81-F1
#
_cell.length_a   1.000
_cell.length_b   1.000
_cell.length_c   1.000
_cell.angle_alpha   90.00
_cell.angle_beta   90.00
_cell.angle_gamma   90.00
#
_symmetry.space_group_name_H-M   'P 1'
#
loop_
_entity.id
_entity.type
_entity.pdbx_description
1 polymer ?
#
loop_
_entity_poly.entity_id
_entity_poly.type
_entity_poly.pdbx_seq_one_letter_code
_entity_poly.pdbx_strand_id
1 'polypeptide(L)'
;MISDAEVSGNGCIITIEIPLTLRKRGGRKLIVAPLGQEQWASARPRVDNTLVKSIARAYRWQQMLKQGAYASAEDIAKAEKISASYVNRLLQLTLLSPAIVETVLDGHQPATMTTTDLLQPVPAQWHAQRALLC
;
A
#
# COMPACT_ATOMS: atom_id res chain seq x y z
N MET A 1 -20.92 -15.48 -4.95
CA MET A 1 -22.05 -16.02 -4.17
C MET A 1 -23.14 -14.97 -4.15
N ILE A 2 -24.32 -15.36 -4.60
CA ILE A 2 -25.52 -14.52 -4.71
C ILE A 2 -25.89 -14.05 -3.30
N SER A 3 -26.06 -12.73 -3.10
CA SER A 3 -26.64 -12.19 -1.88
C SER A 3 -28.04 -12.75 -1.72
N ASP A 4 -28.30 -13.47 -0.63
CA ASP A 4 -29.66 -13.89 -0.29
C ASP A 4 -30.47 -12.63 0.04
N ALA A 5 -31.46 -12.36 -0.80
CA ALA A 5 -32.41 -11.28 -0.60
C ALA A 5 -33.72 -11.92 -0.15
N GLU A 6 -33.98 -11.88 1.16
CA GLU A 6 -35.28 -12.29 1.68
C GLU A 6 -36.27 -11.14 1.53
N VAL A 7 -37.32 -11.37 0.74
CA VAL A 7 -38.47 -10.46 0.63
C VAL A 7 -39.48 -10.87 1.69
N SER A 8 -39.69 -10.03 2.71
CA SER A 8 -40.70 -10.28 3.74
C SER A 8 -42.11 -10.19 3.13
N GLY A 9 -42.99 -11.13 3.51
CA GLY A 9 -44.29 -11.46 2.88
C GLY A 9 -45.37 -10.38 2.78
N ASN A 10 -45.05 -9.11 3.06
CA ASN A 10 -45.93 -7.95 2.85
C ASN A 10 -45.53 -7.09 1.64
N GLY A 11 -44.53 -7.52 0.85
CA GLY A 11 -44.11 -6.87 -0.40
C GLY A 11 -43.49 -5.48 -0.27
N CYS A 12 -43.27 -5.00 0.96
CA CYS A 12 -42.87 -3.60 1.21
C CYS A 12 -41.41 -3.43 1.66
N ILE A 13 -40.70 -4.52 2.02
CA ILE A 13 -39.32 -4.45 2.52
C ILE A 13 -38.48 -5.55 1.89
N ILE A 14 -37.38 -5.14 1.24
CA ILE A 14 -36.33 -6.02 0.73
C ILE A 14 -35.14 -5.86 1.67
N THR A 15 -34.74 -6.93 2.35
CA THR A 15 -33.53 -6.96 3.18
C THR A 15 -32.40 -7.57 2.36
N ILE A 16 -31.28 -6.84 2.25
CA ILE A 16 -30.09 -7.31 1.53
C ILE A 16 -28.95 -7.42 2.54
N GLU A 17 -28.44 -8.63 2.75
CA GLU A 17 -27.24 -8.85 3.54
C GLU A 17 -25.99 -8.74 2.65
N ILE A 18 -25.16 -7.74 2.93
CA ILE A 18 -23.94 -7.46 2.18
C ILE A 18 -22.75 -7.68 3.11
N PRO A 19 -21.90 -8.69 2.86
CA PRO A 19 -20.67 -8.84 3.64
C PRO A 19 -19.73 -7.68 3.30
N LEU A 20 -19.37 -6.86 4.30
CA LEU A 20 -18.51 -5.70 4.13
C LEU A 20 -17.38 -5.69 5.16
N THR A 21 -16.19 -5.25 4.76
CA THR A 21 -15.05 -5.06 5.67
C THR A 21 -14.73 -3.57 5.80
N LEU A 22 -14.81 -3.01 7.02
CA LEU A 22 -14.42 -1.62 7.30
C LEU A 22 -12.95 -1.57 7.73
N ARG A 23 -12.13 -0.79 7.02
CA ARG A 23 -10.75 -0.47 7.41
C ARG A 23 -10.58 1.04 7.62
N LYS A 24 -9.53 1.45 8.33
CA LYS A 24 -9.14 2.86 8.49
C LYS A 24 -7.85 3.13 7.73
N ARG A 25 -7.80 4.20 6.92
CA ARG A 25 -6.59 4.67 6.21
C ARG A 25 -6.48 6.18 6.35
N GLY A 26 -5.41 6.67 6.99
CA GLY A 26 -5.20 8.10 7.23
C GLY A 26 -6.35 8.79 7.98
N GLY A 27 -6.97 8.09 8.94
CA GLY A 27 -8.14 8.57 9.68
C GLY A 27 -9.49 8.43 8.96
N ARG A 28 -9.52 8.04 7.68
CA ARG A 28 -10.74 7.85 6.89
C ARG A 28 -11.21 6.39 6.93
N LYS A 29 -12.53 6.18 7.03
CA LYS A 29 -13.13 4.84 6.89
C LYS A 29 -13.11 4.43 5.41
N LEU A 30 -12.61 3.25 5.13
CA LEU A 30 -12.56 2.63 3.81
C LEU A 30 -13.44 1.37 3.85
N ILE A 31 -14.41 1.31 2.95
CA ILE A 31 -15.19 0.09 2.71
C ILE A 31 -14.40 -0.75 1.72
N VAL A 32 -14.01 -1.95 2.14
CA VAL A 32 -13.28 -2.92 1.33
C VAL A 32 -14.17 -4.14 1.14
N ALA A 33 -14.23 -4.65 -0.08
CA ALA A 33 -14.91 -5.92 -0.35
C ALA A 33 -14.24 -7.05 0.45
N PRO A 34 -15.00 -8.04 0.94
CA PRO A 34 -14.43 -9.23 1.57
C PRO A 34 -13.44 -9.95 0.65
N LEU A 35 -12.40 -10.52 1.25
CA LEU A 35 -11.34 -11.24 0.53
C LEU A 35 -11.95 -12.34 -0.37
N GLY A 36 -11.62 -12.35 -1.66
CA GLY A 36 -12.09 -13.36 -2.62
C GLY A 36 -13.39 -13.04 -3.37
N GLN A 37 -13.97 -11.84 -3.19
CA GLN A 37 -15.07 -11.35 -4.04
C GLN A 37 -14.54 -10.38 -5.10
N GLU A 38 -14.87 -10.62 -6.37
CA GLU A 38 -14.51 -9.73 -7.45
C GLU A 38 -15.18 -8.36 -7.26
N GLN A 39 -14.36 -7.31 -7.32
CA GLN A 39 -14.82 -5.94 -7.26
C GLN A 39 -15.70 -5.69 -8.49
N TRP A 40 -17.02 -5.54 -8.31
CA TRP A 40 -17.98 -5.29 -9.40
C TRP A 40 -17.65 -4.06 -10.27
N ALA A 41 -16.81 -3.15 -9.77
CA ALA A 41 -16.18 -2.12 -10.55
C ALA A 41 -14.68 -2.09 -10.24
N SER A 42 -13.85 -1.93 -11.26
CA SER A 42 -12.43 -1.62 -11.06
C SER A 42 -12.34 -0.40 -10.15
N ALA A 43 -11.80 -0.56 -8.95
CA ALA A 43 -11.56 0.57 -8.06
C ALA A 43 -10.80 1.64 -8.86
N ARG A 44 -11.33 2.87 -8.90
CA ARG A 44 -10.66 3.95 -9.64
C ARG A 44 -9.22 4.06 -9.14
N PRO A 45 -8.22 4.16 -10.05
CA PRO A 45 -6.83 4.31 -9.65
C PRO A 45 -6.72 5.46 -8.66
N ARG A 46 -6.14 5.20 -7.50
CA ARG A 46 -5.97 6.19 -6.45
C ARG A 46 -4.53 6.18 -5.99
N VAL A 47 -3.78 7.12 -6.57
CA VAL A 47 -2.39 7.37 -6.18
C VAL A 47 -2.32 7.69 -4.69
N ASP A 48 -1.57 6.87 -3.95
CA ASP A 48 -1.25 7.17 -2.56
C ASP A 48 0.00 8.06 -2.53
N ASN A 49 -0.24 9.37 -2.43
CA ASN A 49 0.84 10.36 -2.35
C ASN A 49 1.83 10.09 -1.21
N THR A 50 1.41 9.49 -0.10
CA THR A 50 2.32 9.14 1.00
C THR A 50 3.26 8.03 0.57
N LEU A 51 2.73 7.01 -0.11
CA LEU A 51 3.50 5.89 -0.61
C LEU A 51 4.48 6.34 -1.70
N VAL A 52 4.00 7.12 -2.67
CA VAL A 52 4.82 7.70 -3.74
C VAL A 52 5.95 8.56 -3.17
N LYS A 53 5.66 9.45 -2.21
CA LYS A 53 6.68 10.28 -1.57
C LYS A 53 7.70 9.45 -0.79
N SER A 54 7.28 8.35 -0.18
CA SER A 54 8.18 7.46 0.56
C SER A 54 9.17 6.78 -0.39
N ILE A 55 8.68 6.25 -1.52
CA ILE A 55 9.52 5.67 -2.57
C ILE A 55 10.48 6.73 -3.13
N ALA A 56 9.96 7.90 -3.52
CA ALA A 56 10.78 8.98 -4.06
C ALA A 56 11.90 9.42 -3.09
N ARG A 57 11.59 9.51 -1.78
CA ARG A 57 12.56 9.85 -0.74
C ARG A 57 13.63 8.77 -0.59
N ALA A 58 13.24 7.49 -0.64
CA ALA A 58 14.18 6.37 -0.60
C ALA A 58 15.20 6.43 -1.76
N TYR A 59 14.72 6.63 -2.99
CA TYR A 59 15.59 6.77 -4.17
C TYR A 59 16.50 7.99 -4.09
N ARG A 60 15.96 9.14 -3.63
CA ARG A 60 16.76 10.35 -3.42
C ARG A 60 17.90 10.12 -2.43
N TRP A 61 17.62 9.50 -1.29
CA TRP A 61 18.65 9.21 -0.28
C TRP A 61 19.66 8.18 -0.76
N GLN A 62 19.22 7.13 -1.46
CA GLN A 62 20.15 6.18 -2.09
C GLN A 62 21.09 6.88 -3.07
N GLN A 63 20.59 7.83 -3.85
CA GLN A 63 21.40 8.61 -4.77
C GLN A 63 22.40 9.52 -4.04
N MET A 64 22.00 10.15 -2.94
CA MET A 64 22.91 10.97 -2.12
C MET A 64 24.03 10.13 -1.51
N LEU A 65 23.74 8.90 -1.06
CA LEU A 65 24.76 7.95 -0.60
C LEU A 65 25.71 7.55 -1.73
N LYS A 66 25.18 7.22 -2.91
CA LYS A 66 25.98 6.86 -4.10
C LYS A 66 26.89 8.00 -4.55
N GLN A 67 26.44 9.23 -4.42
CA GLN A 67 27.20 10.44 -4.77
C GLN A 67 28.20 10.86 -3.68
N GLY A 68 28.20 10.21 -2.52
CA GLY A 68 29.04 10.58 -1.38
C GLY A 68 28.63 11.90 -0.71
N ALA A 69 27.43 12.43 -1.00
CA ALA A 69 26.90 13.61 -0.32
C ALA A 69 26.65 13.36 1.18
N TYR A 70 26.38 12.10 1.54
CA TYR A 70 26.39 11.59 2.91
C TYR A 70 27.22 10.32 2.96
N ALA A 71 27.97 10.10 4.05
CA ALA A 71 28.80 8.92 4.19
C ALA A 71 28.00 7.69 4.65
N SER A 72 26.92 7.90 5.41
CA SER A 72 26.08 6.80 5.89
C SER A 72 24.60 7.18 6.10
N ALA A 73 23.77 6.17 6.38
CA ALA A 73 22.36 6.36 6.71
C ALA A 73 22.17 7.14 8.03
N GLU A 74 23.13 7.06 8.96
CA GLU A 74 23.15 7.82 10.20
C GLU A 74 23.34 9.31 9.94
N ASP A 75 24.15 9.70 8.94
CA ASP A 75 24.33 11.09 8.58
C ASP A 75 23.06 11.68 7.96
N ILE A 76 22.37 10.90 7.11
CA ILE A 76 21.04 11.25 6.60
C ILE A 76 20.05 11.42 7.74
N ALA A 77 20.04 10.49 8.70
CA ALA A 77 19.16 10.52 9.86
C ALA A 77 19.35 11.79 10.70
N LYS A 78 20.61 12.19 10.95
CA LYS A 78 20.94 13.44 11.64
C LYS A 78 20.49 14.67 10.87
N ALA A 79 20.77 14.71 9.56
CA ALA A 79 20.41 15.84 8.70
C ALA A 79 18.88 16.04 8.60
N GLU A 80 18.14 14.93 8.50
CA GLU A 80 16.68 14.92 8.33
C GLU A 80 15.93 14.90 9.68
N LYS A 81 16.65 14.84 10.80
CA LYS A 81 16.11 14.77 12.18
C LYS A 81 15.10 13.63 12.38
N ILE A 82 15.45 12.45 11.87
CA ILE A 82 14.66 11.22 11.95
C ILE A 82 15.51 10.08 12.48
N SER A 83 14.90 8.96 12.85
CA SER A 83 15.66 7.82 13.36
C SER A 83 16.42 7.10 12.24
N ALA A 84 17.64 6.66 12.51
CA ALA A 84 18.43 5.86 11.56
C ALA A 84 17.73 4.56 11.17
N SER A 85 16.98 3.96 12.11
CA SER A 85 16.12 2.80 11.83
C SER A 85 15.08 3.09 10.76
N TYR A 86 14.44 4.25 10.81
CA TYR A 86 13.46 4.65 9.79
C TYR A 86 14.12 4.93 8.44
N VAL A 87 15.29 5.57 8.41
CA VAL A 87 16.06 5.78 7.18
C VAL A 87 16.39 4.45 6.52
N ASN A 88 16.93 3.50 7.28
CA ASN A 88 17.27 2.16 6.77
C ASN A 88 16.04 1.42 6.24
N ARG A 89 14.90 1.48 6.94
CA ARG A 89 13.65 0.89 6.44
C ARG A 89 13.17 1.58 5.16
N LEU A 90 13.28 2.90 5.05
CA LEU A 90 12.90 3.62 3.84
C LEU A 90 13.82 3.24 2.67
N LEU A 91 15.12 3.12 2.90
CA LEU A 91 16.09 2.69 1.87
C LEU A 91 15.79 1.29 1.33
N GLN A 92 15.19 0.39 2.12
CA GLN A 92 14.74 -0.92 1.64
C GLN A 92 13.68 -0.81 0.54
N LEU A 93 12.91 0.28 0.46
CA LEU A 93 11.95 0.52 -0.63
C LEU A 93 12.63 0.60 -2.01
N THR A 94 13.93 0.89 -2.06
CA THR A 94 14.70 0.86 -3.32
C THR A 94 14.98 -0.56 -3.85
N LEU A 95 14.72 -1.58 -3.02
CA LEU A 95 14.88 -3.00 -3.39
C LEU A 95 13.57 -3.63 -3.88
N LEU A 96 12.48 -2.84 -3.92
CA LEU A 96 11.20 -3.30 -4.46
C LEU A 96 11.32 -3.61 -5.95
N SER A 97 10.57 -4.62 -6.38
CA SER A 97 10.48 -4.97 -7.78
C SER A 97 9.90 -3.80 -8.59
N PRO A 98 10.38 -3.59 -9.84
CA PRO A 98 9.85 -2.54 -10.71
C PRO A 98 8.32 -2.59 -10.85
N ALA A 99 7.76 -3.80 -10.96
CA ALA A 99 6.32 -4.03 -11.04
C ALA A 99 5.54 -3.42 -9.87
N ILE A 100 6.08 -3.51 -8.63
CA ILE A 100 5.43 -2.90 -7.46
C ILE A 100 5.51 -1.38 -7.53
N VAL A 101 6.68 -0.84 -7.91
CA VAL A 101 6.87 0.60 -8.01
C VAL A 101 5.93 1.20 -9.07
N GLU A 102 5.86 0.60 -10.25
CA GLU A 102 4.95 0.98 -11.33
C GLU A 102 3.49 0.93 -10.86
N THR A 103 3.06 -0.20 -10.28
CA THR A 103 1.68 -0.36 -9.77
C THR A 103 1.31 0.72 -8.74
N VAL A 104 2.25 1.12 -7.87
CA VAL A 104 2.05 2.20 -6.90
C VAL A 104 1.96 3.57 -7.55
N LEU A 105 2.81 3.84 -8.53
CA LEU A 105 2.83 5.11 -9.25
C LEU A 105 1.56 5.30 -10.08
N ASP A 106 1.07 4.23 -10.68
CA ASP A 106 -0.18 4.22 -11.45
C ASP A 106 -1.43 4.25 -10.55
N GLY A 107 -1.28 4.09 -9.24
CA GLY A 107 -2.39 4.10 -8.29
C GLY A 107 -3.23 2.81 -8.31
N HIS A 108 -2.68 1.73 -8.85
CA HIS A 108 -3.29 0.40 -8.96
C HIS A 108 -2.92 -0.54 -7.80
N GLN A 109 -2.18 -0.06 -6.81
CA GLN A 109 -1.82 -0.87 -5.66
C GLN A 109 -3.05 -1.30 -4.85
N PRO A 110 -3.04 -2.50 -4.22
CA PRO A 110 -4.13 -2.94 -3.39
C PRO A 110 -4.52 -1.89 -2.35
N ALA A 111 -5.83 -1.72 -2.12
CA ALA A 111 -6.31 -0.73 -1.14
C ALA A 111 -5.82 -1.02 0.30
N THR A 112 -5.43 -2.28 0.53
CA THR A 112 -4.85 -2.82 1.76
C THR A 112 -3.36 -2.50 1.92
N MET A 113 -2.66 -2.15 0.85
CA MET A 113 -1.22 -1.91 0.81
C MET A 113 -0.89 -0.49 1.28
N THR A 114 -0.11 -0.41 2.36
CA THR A 114 0.34 0.85 2.97
C THR A 114 1.86 0.95 3.02
N THR A 115 2.38 2.16 3.27
CA THR A 115 3.82 2.37 3.49
C THR A 115 4.33 1.49 4.63
N THR A 116 3.57 1.34 5.71
CA THR A 116 3.98 0.53 6.87
C THR A 116 4.18 -0.94 6.50
N ASP A 117 3.37 -1.47 5.58
CA ASP A 117 3.50 -2.86 5.10
C ASP A 117 4.78 -3.03 4.29
N LEU A 118 5.12 -2.05 3.43
CA LEU A 118 6.36 -2.07 2.65
C LEU A 118 7.63 -1.78 3.46
N LEU A 119 7.49 -1.24 4.68
CA LEU A 119 8.61 -1.04 5.61
C LEU A 119 8.91 -2.29 6.47
N GLN A 120 8.09 -3.34 6.35
CA GLN A 120 8.41 -4.66 6.91
C GLN A 120 9.42 -5.38 6.00
N PRO A 121 10.15 -6.39 6.51
CA PRO A 121 11.01 -7.20 5.68
C PRO A 121 10.26 -7.81 4.49
N VAL A 122 10.66 -7.41 3.28
CA VAL A 122 10.12 -7.90 2.01
C VAL A 122 11.06 -8.99 1.46
N PRO A 123 10.56 -10.06 0.82
CA PRO A 123 11.41 -11.06 0.17
C PRO A 123 12.41 -10.43 -0.80
N ALA A 124 13.66 -10.91 -0.78
CA ALA A 124 14.69 -10.39 -1.68
C ALA A 124 14.39 -10.71 -3.16
N GLN A 125 13.72 -11.82 -3.45
CA GLN A 125 13.41 -12.18 -4.83
C GLN A 125 12.16 -11.44 -5.33
N TRP A 126 12.30 -10.69 -6.42
CA TRP A 126 11.20 -9.92 -7.02
C TRP A 126 9.96 -10.75 -7.38
N HIS A 127 10.11 -12.02 -7.78
CA HIS A 127 8.97 -12.88 -8.07
C HIS A 127 8.12 -13.13 -6.81
N ALA A 128 8.75 -13.30 -5.66
CA ALA A 128 8.06 -13.48 -4.38
C ALA A 128 7.41 -12.17 -3.91
N GLN A 129 8.00 -11.02 -4.24
CA GLN A 129 7.41 -9.72 -3.90
C GLN A 129 6.08 -9.47 -4.64
N ARG A 130 5.90 -10.01 -5.85
CA ARG A 130 4.66 -9.84 -6.61
C ARG A 130 3.42 -10.38 -5.90
N ALA A 131 3.59 -11.31 -4.95
CA ALA A 131 2.49 -11.78 -4.10
C ALA A 131 1.87 -10.66 -3.25
N LEU A 132 2.58 -9.54 -3.04
CA LEU A 132 2.07 -8.35 -2.35
C LEU A 132 1.07 -7.53 -3.18
N LEU A 133 0.98 -7.78 -4.49
CA LEU A 133 0.03 -7.12 -5.39
C LEU A 133 -1.30 -7.88 -5.50
N CYS A 134 -1.39 -9.07 -4.92
CA CYS A 134 -2.56 -9.95 -4.99
C CYS A 134 -3.54 -9.72 -3.83
#